data_AF-A0AA38RS55-F1
#
_entry.id   AF-A0AA38RS55-F1
#
_cell.length_a   1.000
_cell.length_b   1.000
_cell.length_c   1.000
_cell.angle_alpha   90.00
_cell.angle_beta   90.00
_cell.angle_gamma   90.00
#
_symmetry.space_group_name_H-M   'P 1'
#
loop_
_entity.id
_entity.type
_entity.pdbx_description
1 polymer ?
#
loop_
_entity_poly.entity_id
_entity_poly.type
_entity_poly.pdbx_seq_one_letter_code
_entity_poly.pdbx_strand_id
1 'polypeptide(L)'
;MAEPDIATKAPESDAMEDTPLAADTSAQQPPKMGEHCVTDRPTPSGEGPTGEIRKLGGVDVYVSKPSEYPHAPARLLLLLTGGTGLKSTNNQIQADRYASEGYVVVMPDLFDGDAAPNSTNIEESDAAATTISDGSGGGGALFSFLDTFKVKAAEAAKSFMIDMWLARHTEEKVMPILYRVLDAAKDEFADAVSNGGGVYAAGYCFGARYVLLLAGERATQWAGQKTKPDEESGKAETGPLIKAGVLAHATLVSREDFQGLKAPISLICVENDPLFPDEVRAAGEDYLSKNNVEHEVKVYPGVPHGFAVVGDYDDATIKEAQTTAYEQMLNWLRDH
;
A
#
# COMPACT_ATOMS: atom_id res chain seq x y z
N MET A 1 43.12 -63.19 -0.81
CA MET A 1 44.12 -63.12 0.27
C MET A 1 45.48 -62.88 -0.35
N ALA A 2 46.03 -61.68 -0.14
CA ALA A 2 47.43 -61.24 -0.16
C ALA A 2 47.47 -59.73 -0.48
N GLU A 3 47.53 -58.91 0.57
CA GLU A 3 48.05 -57.52 0.59
C GLU A 3 49.60 -57.58 0.67
N PRO A 4 50.42 -56.48 0.57
CA PRO A 4 50.13 -55.12 1.07
C PRO A 4 50.79 -53.87 0.40
N ASP A 5 50.33 -52.70 0.87
CA ASP A 5 50.95 -51.36 1.10
C ASP A 5 52.17 -50.85 0.31
N ILE A 6 52.13 -49.56 -0.08
CA ILE A 6 52.88 -48.43 0.54
C ILE A 6 52.56 -47.10 -0.18
N ALA A 7 52.37 -46.05 0.63
CA ALA A 7 52.10 -44.65 0.31
C ALA A 7 53.22 -43.90 -0.44
N THR A 8 52.88 -42.80 -1.15
CA THR A 8 53.28 -41.40 -0.83
C THR A 8 53.16 -40.44 -2.03
N LYS A 9 52.91 -39.15 -1.68
CA LYS A 9 53.19 -37.88 -2.39
C LYS A 9 52.16 -37.30 -3.37
N ALA A 10 51.64 -36.15 -2.96
CA ALA A 10 51.15 -35.09 -3.84
C ALA A 10 52.28 -34.48 -4.69
N PRO A 11 51.91 -33.83 -5.81
CA PRO A 11 52.56 -32.58 -6.17
C PRO A 11 51.54 -31.45 -6.38
N GLU A 12 51.86 -30.29 -5.80
CA GLU A 12 51.37 -28.99 -6.25
C GLU A 12 52.06 -28.59 -7.57
N SER A 13 51.44 -27.64 -8.27
CA SER A 13 52.03 -26.57 -9.10
C SER A 13 51.65 -26.53 -10.58
N ASP A 14 51.00 -25.41 -10.90
CA ASP A 14 51.05 -24.60 -12.13
C ASP A 14 50.21 -24.98 -13.36
N ALA A 15 49.08 -24.29 -13.49
CA ALA A 15 48.79 -23.52 -14.69
C ALA A 15 47.88 -22.32 -14.34
N MET A 16 48.45 -21.12 -14.36
CA MET A 16 47.69 -19.88 -14.51
C MET A 16 47.19 -19.81 -15.96
N GLU A 17 45.87 -19.73 -16.14
CA GLU A 17 45.30 -19.07 -17.32
C GLU A 17 44.32 -18.00 -16.81
N ASP A 18 44.74 -16.75 -16.99
CA ASP A 18 43.94 -15.54 -16.80
C ASP A 18 42.69 -15.63 -17.67
N THR A 19 41.54 -15.77 -17.03
CA THR A 19 40.25 -15.41 -17.65
C THR A 19 39.64 -14.31 -16.78
N PRO A 20 39.40 -13.09 -17.29
CA PRO A 20 38.79 -12.04 -16.49
C PRO A 20 37.33 -12.42 -16.22
N LEU A 21 37.06 -12.86 -14.99
CA LEU A 21 35.70 -12.97 -14.47
C LEU A 21 35.07 -11.57 -14.52
N ALA A 22 34.04 -11.44 -15.35
CA ALA A 22 33.14 -10.31 -15.37
C ALA A 22 32.49 -10.17 -13.98
N ALA A 23 33.07 -9.28 -13.17
CA ALA A 23 32.44 -8.78 -11.97
C ALA A 23 31.50 -7.65 -12.40
N ASP A 24 30.22 -7.97 -12.61
CA ASP A 24 29.14 -7.02 -12.33
C ASP A 24 27.82 -7.76 -12.15
N THR A 25 27.64 -8.37 -10.98
CA THR A 25 26.29 -8.55 -10.43
C THR A 25 26.13 -7.49 -9.35
N SER A 26 25.57 -6.35 -9.73
CA SER A 26 25.03 -5.42 -8.75
C SER A 26 23.95 -6.18 -7.99
N ALA A 27 24.23 -6.50 -6.74
CA ALA A 27 23.20 -6.93 -5.81
C ALA A 27 22.20 -5.77 -5.74
N GLN A 28 21.03 -5.95 -6.34
CA GLN A 28 19.94 -4.98 -6.27
C GLN A 28 19.65 -4.74 -4.79
N GLN A 29 19.90 -3.50 -4.33
CA GLN A 29 19.47 -3.07 -3.01
C GLN A 29 17.94 -3.24 -2.95
N PRO A 30 17.39 -3.68 -1.80
CA PRO A 30 15.96 -3.81 -1.66
C PRO A 30 15.28 -2.45 -1.93
N PRO A 31 14.10 -2.45 -2.57
CA PRO A 31 13.40 -1.22 -2.93
C PRO A 31 13.03 -0.45 -1.66
N LYS A 32 13.46 0.81 -1.58
CA LYS A 32 13.25 1.66 -0.39
C LYS A 32 11.99 2.51 -0.55
N MET A 33 11.13 2.46 0.46
CA MET A 33 10.00 3.36 0.58
C MET A 33 10.50 4.79 0.89
N GLY A 34 10.16 5.76 0.03
CA GLY A 34 10.56 7.17 0.20
C GLY A 34 9.60 7.98 1.06
N GLU A 35 9.95 9.25 1.35
CA GLU A 35 9.12 10.17 2.15
C GLU A 35 7.71 10.39 1.57
N HIS A 36 7.56 10.21 0.26
CA HIS A 36 6.31 10.30 -0.48
C HIS A 36 5.25 9.26 -0.10
N CYS A 37 5.59 8.29 0.77
CA CYS A 37 4.71 7.17 1.10
C CYS A 37 4.37 7.08 2.59
N VAL A 38 5.09 7.82 3.44
CA VAL A 38 4.99 7.73 4.91
C VAL A 38 4.74 9.08 5.57
N THR A 39 4.92 10.18 4.84
CA THR A 39 4.65 11.53 5.34
C THR A 39 3.55 12.19 4.51
N ASP A 40 2.62 12.86 5.18
CA ASP A 40 1.64 13.70 4.50
C ASP A 40 2.33 14.83 3.75
N ARG A 41 1.99 14.96 2.47
CA ARG A 41 2.35 16.15 1.69
C ARG A 41 1.58 17.37 2.20
N PRO A 42 2.06 18.59 1.94
CA PRO A 42 1.28 19.79 2.21
C PRO A 42 -0.14 19.64 1.63
N THR A 43 -1.14 19.82 2.48
CA THR A 43 -2.54 19.79 2.06
C THR A 43 -2.83 20.98 1.15
N PRO A 44 -3.56 20.80 0.03
CA PRO A 44 -3.98 21.92 -0.80
C PRO A 44 -4.72 23.00 0.00
N SER A 45 -4.43 24.27 -0.31
CA SER A 45 -4.97 25.41 0.46
C SER A 45 -6.50 25.45 0.46
N GLY A 46 -7.09 25.59 1.65
CA GLY A 46 -8.54 25.69 1.82
C GLY A 46 -9.29 24.35 1.83
N GLU A 47 -8.59 23.23 1.68
CA GLU A 47 -9.17 21.89 1.84
C GLU A 47 -9.02 21.40 3.28
N GLY A 48 -10.02 20.65 3.75
CA GLY A 48 -10.02 20.04 5.07
C GLY A 48 -11.01 18.88 5.13
N PRO A 49 -10.79 17.92 6.04
CA PRO A 49 -11.66 16.75 6.17
C PRO A 49 -13.04 17.15 6.70
N THR A 50 -14.08 16.49 6.19
CA THR A 50 -15.50 16.76 6.43
C THR A 50 -16.27 15.57 7.01
N GLY A 51 -15.70 14.37 6.91
CA GLY A 51 -16.17 13.15 7.54
C GLY A 51 -15.79 13.04 9.02
N GLU A 52 -15.96 11.84 9.58
CA GLU A 52 -15.74 11.60 11.01
C GLU A 52 -14.94 10.31 11.26
N ILE A 53 -14.05 10.33 12.25
CA ILE A 53 -13.43 9.12 12.79
C ILE A 53 -14.36 8.53 13.84
N ARG A 54 -14.77 7.27 13.66
CA ARG A 54 -15.59 6.51 14.61
C ARG A 54 -15.24 5.03 14.56
N LYS A 55 -15.84 4.21 15.43
CA LYS A 55 -15.63 2.75 15.41
C LYS A 55 -16.66 2.04 14.54
N LEU A 56 -16.19 1.07 13.76
CA LEU A 56 -17.00 0.14 12.99
C LEU A 56 -16.38 -1.26 13.06
N GLY A 57 -17.14 -2.27 13.50
CA GLY A 57 -16.58 -3.61 13.74
C GLY A 57 -15.47 -3.65 14.82
N GLY A 58 -15.46 -2.66 15.72
CA GLY A 58 -14.41 -2.47 16.73
C GLY A 58 -13.08 -1.92 16.19
N VAL A 59 -13.04 -1.52 14.92
CA VAL A 59 -11.88 -0.89 14.25
C VAL A 59 -12.17 0.61 14.13
N ASP A 60 -11.16 1.46 14.31
CA ASP A 60 -11.29 2.88 13.99
C ASP A 60 -11.36 3.07 12.48
N VAL A 61 -12.38 3.78 12.02
CA VAL A 61 -12.64 4.05 10.61
C VAL A 61 -12.95 5.54 10.45
N TYR A 62 -12.57 6.10 9.31
CA TYR A 62 -13.06 7.40 8.87
C TYR A 62 -14.22 7.16 7.91
N VAL A 63 -15.37 7.78 8.20
CA VAL A 63 -16.57 7.68 7.38
C VAL A 63 -16.86 9.04 6.77
N SER A 64 -16.98 9.05 5.44
CA SER A 64 -17.41 10.21 4.67
C SER A 64 -18.61 9.85 3.83
N LYS A 65 -19.54 10.79 3.67
CA LYS A 65 -20.85 10.55 3.04
C LYS A 65 -21.17 11.70 2.07
N PRO A 66 -21.88 11.44 0.96
CA PRO A 66 -22.40 12.50 0.12
C PRO A 66 -23.34 13.39 0.94
N SER A 67 -23.38 14.70 0.65
CA SER A 67 -24.21 15.66 1.40
C SER A 67 -25.71 15.33 1.38
N GLU A 68 -26.18 14.73 0.28
CA GLU A 68 -27.58 14.35 0.09
C GLU A 68 -27.91 12.95 0.61
N TYR A 69 -26.95 12.21 1.18
CA TYR A 69 -27.20 10.87 1.72
C TYR A 69 -27.94 10.94 3.08
N PRO A 70 -28.95 10.09 3.35
CA PRO A 70 -29.42 8.96 2.53
C PRO A 70 -30.60 9.31 1.58
N HIS A 71 -30.88 10.59 1.34
CA HIS A 71 -31.99 11.00 0.45
C HIS A 71 -31.69 10.77 -1.04
N ALA A 72 -30.43 10.88 -1.46
CA ALA A 72 -29.95 10.46 -2.77
C ALA A 72 -29.21 9.11 -2.68
N PRO A 73 -29.34 8.23 -3.69
CA PRO A 73 -28.67 6.94 -3.69
C PRO A 73 -27.15 7.13 -3.76
N ALA A 74 -26.44 6.36 -2.95
CA ALA A 74 -24.98 6.29 -2.93
C ALA A 74 -24.51 4.83 -3.06
N ARG A 75 -23.24 4.62 -3.40
CA ARG A 75 -22.60 3.29 -3.44
C ARG A 75 -21.61 3.16 -2.28
N LEU A 76 -21.39 1.95 -1.75
CA LEU A 76 -20.38 1.76 -0.69
C LEU A 76 -18.98 1.60 -1.29
N LEU A 77 -18.03 2.43 -0.84
CA LEU A 77 -16.61 2.37 -1.21
C LEU A 77 -15.74 2.13 0.03
N LEU A 78 -14.89 1.11 -0.03
CA LEU A 78 -13.83 0.86 0.94
C LEU A 78 -12.53 1.56 0.46
N LEU A 79 -12.02 2.51 1.23
CA LEU A 79 -10.77 3.22 0.91
C LEU A 79 -9.61 2.67 1.75
N LEU A 80 -8.60 2.09 1.10
CA LEU A 80 -7.47 1.42 1.73
C LEU A 80 -6.20 2.27 1.61
N THR A 81 -5.69 2.74 2.75
CA THR A 81 -4.63 3.75 2.83
C THR A 81 -3.22 3.21 2.61
N GLY A 82 -2.31 4.11 2.22
CA GLY A 82 -0.87 3.88 2.27
C GLY A 82 -0.30 4.03 3.68
N GLY A 83 1.04 4.11 3.80
CA GLY A 83 1.73 4.14 5.10
C GLY A 83 1.33 5.29 6.03
N THR A 84 0.81 6.40 5.51
CA THR A 84 0.35 7.54 6.33
C THR A 84 -0.91 7.24 7.15
N GLY A 85 -1.71 6.23 6.75
CA GLY A 85 -2.80 5.68 7.55
C GLY A 85 -4.01 6.60 7.78
N LEU A 86 -4.88 6.19 8.72
CA LEU A 86 -6.18 6.80 9.00
C LEU A 86 -6.10 8.29 9.39
N LYS A 87 -5.08 8.67 10.16
CA LYS A 87 -4.92 10.02 10.72
C LYS A 87 -4.38 11.04 9.73
N SER A 88 -3.95 10.60 8.55
CA SER A 88 -3.53 11.47 7.46
C SER A 88 -4.66 12.40 7.04
N THR A 89 -4.40 13.70 7.05
CA THR A 89 -5.36 14.70 6.58
C THR A 89 -5.64 14.52 5.09
N ASN A 90 -4.60 14.19 4.31
CA ASN A 90 -4.75 13.98 2.88
C ASN A 90 -5.54 12.70 2.55
N ASN A 91 -5.38 11.61 3.30
CA ASN A 91 -6.20 10.42 3.10
C ASN A 91 -7.68 10.68 3.45
N GLN A 92 -7.95 11.49 4.48
CA GLN A 92 -9.32 11.88 4.84
C GLN A 92 -9.96 12.76 3.77
N ILE A 93 -9.21 13.72 3.21
CA ILE A 93 -9.68 14.53 2.07
C ILE A 93 -9.87 13.65 0.83
N GLN A 94 -8.99 12.67 0.59
CA GLN A 94 -9.16 11.69 -0.50
C GLN A 94 -10.47 10.91 -0.36
N ALA A 95 -10.84 10.50 0.86
CA ALA A 95 -12.13 9.89 1.15
C ALA A 95 -13.29 10.84 0.85
N ASP A 96 -13.17 12.11 1.24
CA ASP A 96 -14.22 13.11 1.00
C ASP A 96 -14.41 13.41 -0.50
N ARG A 97 -13.33 13.38 -1.29
CA ARG A 97 -13.41 13.51 -2.75
C ARG A 97 -14.27 12.39 -3.35
N TYR A 98 -14.04 11.13 -2.96
CA TYR A 98 -14.93 10.05 -3.38
C TYR A 98 -16.36 10.21 -2.85
N ALA A 99 -16.53 10.72 -1.63
CA ALA A 99 -17.86 10.93 -1.07
C ALA A 99 -18.66 11.99 -1.82
N SER A 100 -18.00 13.07 -2.27
CA SER A 100 -18.60 14.09 -3.13
C SER A 100 -19.07 13.53 -4.48
N GLU A 101 -18.57 12.35 -4.87
CA GLU A 101 -18.87 11.66 -6.12
C GLU A 101 -19.92 10.55 -5.98
N GLY A 102 -20.68 10.55 -4.88
CA GLY A 102 -21.81 9.65 -4.68
C GLY A 102 -21.45 8.32 -3.99
N TYR A 103 -20.34 8.29 -3.25
CA TYR A 103 -19.95 7.12 -2.46
C TYR A 103 -20.11 7.36 -0.96
N VAL A 104 -20.70 6.40 -0.24
CA VAL A 104 -20.44 6.29 1.21
C VAL A 104 -19.06 5.66 1.33
N VAL A 105 -18.11 6.39 1.89
CA VAL A 105 -16.71 5.95 1.99
C VAL A 105 -16.43 5.49 3.41
N VAL A 106 -15.93 4.28 3.54
CA VAL A 106 -15.41 3.71 4.79
C VAL A 106 -13.91 3.50 4.62
N MET A 107 -13.11 4.23 5.39
CA MET A 107 -11.65 4.16 5.37
C MET A 107 -11.14 3.59 6.70
N PRO A 108 -10.80 2.29 6.79
CA PRO A 108 -10.34 1.69 8.04
C PRO A 108 -8.90 2.05 8.39
N ASP A 109 -8.60 2.04 9.69
CA ASP A 109 -7.23 1.96 10.18
C ASP A 109 -6.66 0.55 9.92
N LEU A 110 -5.88 0.41 8.86
CA LEU A 110 -5.22 -0.85 8.49
C LEU A 110 -4.12 -1.25 9.48
N PHE A 111 -3.69 -0.33 10.34
CA PHE A 111 -2.49 -0.45 11.14
C PHE A 111 -2.77 -0.47 12.65
N ASP A 112 -4.03 -0.38 13.08
CA ASP A 112 -4.42 -0.37 14.50
C ASP A 112 -3.65 0.69 15.32
N GLY A 113 -3.57 1.90 14.77
CA GLY A 113 -2.85 3.03 15.34
C GLY A 113 -1.35 3.08 15.03
N ASP A 114 -0.80 2.07 14.35
CA ASP A 114 0.63 1.93 14.06
C ASP A 114 1.00 2.32 12.62
N ALA A 115 0.67 3.56 12.21
CA ALA A 115 1.04 4.09 10.90
C ALA A 115 2.57 4.12 10.67
N ALA A 116 3.00 4.20 9.41
CA ALA A 116 4.41 4.15 9.06
C ALA A 116 5.18 5.31 9.72
N PRO A 117 6.40 5.05 10.22
CA PRO A 117 7.21 6.08 10.85
C PRO A 117 7.58 7.15 9.82
N ASN A 118 7.30 8.41 10.14
CA ASN A 118 7.59 9.57 9.32
C ASN A 118 8.72 10.42 9.93
N SER A 119 9.15 11.46 9.22
CA SER A 119 10.21 12.36 9.70
C SER A 119 9.88 13.04 11.03
N THR A 120 8.60 13.30 11.33
CA THR A 120 8.18 13.98 12.57
C THR A 120 8.23 13.07 13.80
N ASN A 121 7.98 11.76 13.65
CA ASN A 121 8.02 10.81 14.78
C ASN A 121 9.45 10.43 15.19
N ILE A 122 10.46 10.76 14.38
CA ILE A 122 11.88 10.51 14.69
C ILE A 122 12.45 11.62 15.58
N GLU A 123 11.94 12.84 15.49
CA GLU A 123 12.33 13.91 16.41
C GLU A 123 11.93 13.59 17.87
N GLU A 124 10.81 12.89 18.09
CA GLU A 124 10.42 12.43 19.43
C GLU A 124 11.33 11.30 19.97
N SER A 125 11.87 10.43 19.10
CA SER A 125 12.76 9.35 19.52
C SER A 125 14.21 9.82 19.71
N ASP A 126 14.66 10.83 18.96
CA ASP A 126 15.96 11.49 19.16
C ASP A 126 15.95 12.46 20.36
N ALA A 127 14.80 13.05 20.72
CA ALA A 127 14.68 13.84 21.96
C ALA A 127 14.89 12.99 23.23
N ALA A 128 14.56 11.69 23.19
CA ALA A 128 14.85 10.77 24.28
C ALA A 128 16.34 10.39 24.39
N ALA A 129 17.10 10.47 23.28
CA ALA A 129 18.52 10.14 23.23
C ALA A 129 19.45 11.34 23.50
N THR A 130 18.95 12.59 23.44
CA THR A 130 19.80 13.80 23.46
C THR A 130 19.91 14.48 24.83
N THR A 131 19.59 13.80 25.94
CA THR A 131 19.78 14.33 27.31
C THR A 131 21.10 13.94 27.98
N ILE A 132 22.19 13.77 27.21
CA ILE A 132 23.54 13.67 27.79
C ILE A 132 24.55 14.57 27.03
N SER A 133 25.13 15.52 27.79
CA SER A 133 26.37 16.29 27.59
C SER A 133 26.37 17.56 26.72
N ASP A 134 26.18 18.69 27.42
CA ASP A 134 27.10 19.84 27.58
C ASP A 134 28.03 20.31 26.44
N GLY A 135 27.95 21.63 26.17
CA GLY A 135 29.09 22.51 26.46
C GLY A 135 29.91 23.10 25.30
N SER A 136 29.80 24.43 25.16
CA SER A 136 30.81 25.39 24.64
C SER A 136 31.08 25.54 23.12
N GLY A 137 30.65 26.70 22.60
CA GLY A 137 31.52 27.73 22.00
C GLY A 137 32.37 27.45 20.74
N GLY A 138 31.92 28.01 19.60
CA GLY A 138 32.75 28.80 18.68
C GLY A 138 33.38 28.11 17.45
N GLY A 139 33.16 28.70 16.26
CA GLY A 139 34.10 28.63 15.13
C GLY A 139 33.55 27.97 13.85
N GLY A 140 33.57 28.71 12.74
CA GLY A 140 32.96 28.35 11.46
C GLY A 140 33.58 27.16 10.69
N ALA A 141 32.81 26.70 9.70
CA ALA A 141 33.21 25.85 8.56
C ALA A 141 33.48 24.35 8.81
N LEU A 142 32.70 23.67 9.66
CA LEU A 142 32.61 22.20 9.74
C LEU A 142 31.24 21.60 9.31
N PHE A 143 30.31 22.45 8.84
CA PHE A 143 28.90 22.14 8.53
C PHE A 143 28.65 21.45 7.16
N SER A 144 29.43 20.46 6.74
CA SER A 144 29.17 19.82 5.42
C SER A 144 29.38 18.31 5.38
N PHE A 145 30.49 17.82 5.92
CA PHE A 145 30.75 16.37 5.93
C PHE A 145 29.97 15.65 7.02
N LEU A 146 29.99 16.14 8.26
CA LEU A 146 29.25 15.52 9.38
C LEU A 146 27.74 15.53 9.11
N ASP A 147 27.22 16.60 8.51
CA ASP A 147 25.79 16.71 8.19
C ASP A 147 25.41 15.74 7.08
N THR A 148 26.24 15.56 6.04
CA THR A 148 26.02 14.53 5.01
C THR A 148 26.07 13.12 5.60
N PHE A 149 27.02 12.84 6.52
CA PHE A 149 27.09 11.54 7.20
C PHE A 149 25.89 11.31 8.12
N LYS A 150 25.43 12.33 8.85
CA LYS A 150 24.22 12.28 9.68
C LYS A 150 22.96 12.06 8.86
N VAL A 151 22.82 12.78 7.74
CA VAL A 151 21.69 12.61 6.81
C VAL A 151 21.67 11.19 6.24
N LYS A 152 22.81 10.68 5.76
CA LYS A 152 22.91 9.30 5.26
C LYS A 152 22.62 8.25 6.35
N ALA A 153 23.08 8.48 7.58
CA ALA A 153 22.79 7.60 8.71
C ALA A 153 21.30 7.63 9.08
N ALA A 154 20.68 8.81 9.10
CA ALA A 154 19.25 9.00 9.35
C ALA A 154 18.40 8.36 8.24
N GLU A 155 18.78 8.50 6.97
CA GLU A 155 18.14 7.82 5.84
C GLU A 155 18.23 6.30 5.94
N ALA A 156 19.38 5.76 6.32
CA ALA A 156 19.55 4.32 6.53
C ALA A 156 18.69 3.78 7.70
N ALA A 157 18.65 4.51 8.82
CA ALA A 157 17.80 4.16 9.96
C ALA A 157 16.30 4.26 9.60
N LYS A 158 15.90 5.29 8.84
CA LYS A 158 14.54 5.47 8.31
C LYS A 158 14.12 4.30 7.41
N SER A 159 14.95 3.96 6.43
CA SER A 159 14.67 2.82 5.54
C SER A 159 14.47 1.54 6.35
N PHE A 160 15.34 1.28 7.33
CA PHE A 160 15.23 0.11 8.20
C PHE A 160 13.94 0.13 9.05
N MET A 161 13.53 1.27 9.59
CA MET A 161 12.27 1.39 10.34
C MET A 161 11.04 1.15 9.46
N ILE A 162 11.06 1.60 8.20
CA ILE A 162 9.97 1.34 7.26
C ILE A 162 9.95 -0.13 6.86
N ASP A 163 11.10 -0.76 6.63
CA ASP A 163 11.20 -2.19 6.35
C ASP A 163 10.67 -3.03 7.52
N MET A 164 11.01 -2.65 8.76
CA MET A 164 10.44 -3.27 9.97
C MET A 164 8.93 -3.05 10.09
N TRP A 165 8.45 -1.86 9.73
CA TRP A 165 7.02 -1.54 9.72
C TRP A 165 6.27 -2.39 8.69
N LEU A 166 6.80 -2.55 7.48
CA LEU A 166 6.25 -3.45 6.45
C LEU A 166 6.24 -4.90 6.95
N ALA A 167 7.33 -5.35 7.58
CA ALA A 167 7.47 -6.72 8.08
C ALA A 167 6.45 -7.07 9.17
N ARG A 168 5.99 -6.10 9.98
CA ARG A 168 5.00 -6.35 11.04
C ARG A 168 3.55 -6.16 10.60
N HIS A 169 3.29 -5.55 9.44
CA HIS A 169 1.95 -5.36 8.86
C HIS A 169 1.66 -6.41 7.80
N THR A 170 1.48 -7.65 8.27
CA THR A 170 1.25 -8.82 7.41
C THR A 170 -0.22 -8.95 7.00
N GLU A 171 -0.45 -9.73 5.94
CA GLU A 171 -1.80 -10.11 5.49
C GLU A 171 -2.65 -10.69 6.64
N GLU A 172 -2.05 -11.53 7.49
CA GLU A 172 -2.70 -12.16 8.64
C GLU A 172 -3.21 -11.16 9.69
N LYS A 173 -2.62 -9.96 9.76
CA LYS A 173 -3.09 -8.90 10.66
C LYS A 173 -4.14 -8.01 9.99
N VAL A 174 -3.94 -7.66 8.73
CA VAL A 174 -4.77 -6.68 8.02
C VAL A 174 -6.08 -7.31 7.54
N MET A 175 -6.07 -8.55 7.03
CA MET A 175 -7.30 -9.18 6.52
C MET A 175 -8.40 -9.32 7.59
N PRO A 176 -8.13 -9.72 8.85
CA PRO A 176 -9.15 -9.72 9.91
C PRO A 176 -9.72 -8.34 10.23
N ILE A 177 -8.93 -7.26 10.11
CA ILE A 177 -9.42 -5.88 10.24
C ILE A 177 -10.43 -5.59 9.13
N LEU A 178 -10.04 -5.89 7.88
CA LEU A 178 -10.90 -5.68 6.71
C LEU A 178 -12.20 -6.47 6.77
N TYR A 179 -12.15 -7.74 7.21
CA TYR A 179 -13.36 -8.55 7.36
C TYR A 179 -14.32 -7.99 8.39
N ARG A 180 -13.83 -7.54 9.57
CA ARG A 180 -14.68 -6.92 10.59
C ARG A 180 -15.33 -5.62 10.10
N VAL A 181 -14.56 -4.80 9.39
CA VAL A 181 -15.05 -3.53 8.84
C VAL A 181 -16.04 -3.77 7.72
N LEU A 182 -15.76 -4.68 6.79
CA LEU A 182 -16.66 -5.03 5.69
C LEU A 182 -17.99 -5.61 6.19
N ASP A 183 -17.95 -6.52 7.16
CA ASP A 183 -19.16 -7.09 7.78
C ASP A 183 -20.02 -5.98 8.41
N ALA A 184 -19.42 -5.15 9.26
CA ALA A 184 -20.14 -4.06 9.92
C ALA A 184 -20.59 -2.94 8.96
N ALA A 185 -19.82 -2.65 7.90
CA ALA A 185 -20.19 -1.65 6.90
C ALA A 185 -21.32 -2.14 5.99
N LYS A 186 -21.35 -3.43 5.64
CA LYS A 186 -22.46 -4.03 4.88
C LYS A 186 -23.77 -3.99 5.67
N ASP A 187 -23.69 -4.19 6.99
CA ASP A 187 -24.85 -4.09 7.88
C ASP A 187 -25.33 -2.63 8.03
N GLU A 188 -24.41 -1.69 8.30
CA GLU A 188 -24.79 -0.28 8.56
C GLU A 188 -25.22 0.47 7.29
N PHE A 189 -24.55 0.20 6.16
CA PHE A 189 -24.77 0.87 4.87
C PHE A 189 -25.39 -0.08 3.84
N ALA A 190 -26.31 -0.93 4.28
CA ALA A 190 -26.97 -1.94 3.43
C ALA A 190 -27.66 -1.33 2.20
N ASP A 191 -28.20 -0.11 2.33
CA ASP A 191 -28.79 0.64 1.23
C ASP A 191 -27.74 1.03 0.17
N ALA A 192 -26.57 1.50 0.59
CA ALA A 192 -25.47 1.85 -0.31
C ALA A 192 -24.88 0.61 -1.01
N VAL A 193 -24.80 -0.51 -0.31
CA VAL A 193 -24.41 -1.81 -0.90
C VAL A 193 -25.44 -2.26 -1.92
N SER A 194 -26.74 -2.19 -1.59
CA SER A 194 -27.82 -2.58 -2.49
C SER A 194 -27.87 -1.70 -3.74
N ASN A 195 -27.72 -0.38 -3.59
CA ASN A 195 -27.71 0.56 -4.70
C ASN A 195 -26.52 0.36 -5.64
N GLY A 196 -25.36 0.02 -5.08
CA GLY A 196 -24.15 -0.31 -5.84
C GLY A 196 -24.09 -1.74 -6.35
N GLY A 197 -25.00 -2.63 -5.93
CA GLY A 197 -24.92 -4.07 -6.22
C GLY A 197 -23.69 -4.75 -5.61
N GLY A 198 -23.09 -4.16 -4.57
CA GLY A 198 -21.87 -4.65 -3.94
C GLY A 198 -21.03 -3.54 -3.30
N VAL A 199 -19.83 -3.90 -2.87
CA VAL A 199 -18.84 -2.98 -2.26
C VAL A 199 -17.76 -2.67 -3.28
N TYR A 200 -17.42 -1.42 -3.47
CA TYR A 200 -16.29 -1.00 -4.31
C TYR A 200 -15.05 -0.84 -3.43
N ALA A 201 -13.85 -0.89 -4.00
CA ALA A 201 -12.64 -0.55 -3.26
C ALA A 201 -11.66 0.32 -4.04
N ALA A 202 -11.04 1.27 -3.34
CA ALA A 202 -9.93 2.06 -3.82
C ALA A 202 -8.74 1.89 -2.87
N GLY A 203 -7.57 1.53 -3.39
CA GLY A 203 -6.38 1.27 -2.58
C GLY A 203 -5.16 2.04 -3.06
N TYR A 204 -4.37 2.52 -2.12
CA TYR A 204 -3.17 3.32 -2.39
C TYR A 204 -1.97 2.72 -1.69
N CYS A 205 -0.82 2.62 -2.37
CA CYS A 205 0.44 2.14 -1.78
C CYS A 205 0.24 0.78 -1.08
N PHE A 206 0.36 0.72 0.25
CA PHE A 206 0.13 -0.49 1.04
C PHE A 206 -1.28 -1.06 0.85
N GLY A 207 -2.31 -0.20 0.89
CA GLY A 207 -3.71 -0.60 0.75
C GLY A 207 -4.07 -1.16 -0.63
N ALA A 208 -3.30 -0.84 -1.68
CA ALA A 208 -3.52 -1.32 -3.03
C ALA A 208 -3.46 -2.85 -3.15
N ARG A 209 -2.49 -3.49 -2.46
CA ARG A 209 -2.38 -4.96 -2.45
C ARG A 209 -3.67 -5.61 -1.95
N TYR A 210 -4.28 -5.04 -0.92
CA TYR A 210 -5.48 -5.58 -0.30
C TYR A 210 -6.73 -5.44 -1.18
N VAL A 211 -6.75 -4.49 -2.13
CA VAL A 211 -7.78 -4.46 -3.18
C VAL A 211 -7.71 -5.73 -4.03
N LEU A 212 -6.50 -6.17 -4.43
CA LEU A 212 -6.31 -7.43 -5.17
C LEU A 212 -6.81 -8.62 -4.34
N LEU A 213 -6.44 -8.68 -3.06
CA LEU A 213 -6.85 -9.80 -2.19
C LEU A 213 -8.38 -9.87 -2.01
N LEU A 214 -9.06 -8.72 -1.95
CA LEU A 214 -10.52 -8.65 -1.86
C LEU A 214 -11.22 -8.92 -3.20
N ALA A 215 -10.55 -8.66 -4.32
CA ALA A 215 -11.04 -8.94 -5.68
C ALA A 215 -10.93 -10.41 -6.10
N GLY A 216 -10.22 -11.23 -5.30
CA GLY A 216 -10.04 -12.67 -5.53
C GLY A 216 -11.16 -13.52 -4.95
N GLU A 217 -11.43 -14.65 -5.61
CA GLU A 217 -12.23 -15.73 -5.03
C GLU A 217 -11.38 -16.52 -4.03
N ARG A 218 -11.47 -16.15 -2.75
CA ARG A 218 -10.75 -16.80 -1.65
C ARG A 218 -11.74 -17.28 -0.59
N ALA A 219 -11.48 -18.45 -0.01
CA ALA A 219 -12.27 -18.94 1.11
C ALA A 219 -12.12 -17.95 2.29
N THR A 220 -13.20 -17.25 2.62
CA THR A 220 -13.27 -16.42 3.82
C THR A 220 -13.35 -17.34 5.03
N GLN A 221 -12.23 -17.52 5.72
CA GLN A 221 -12.19 -18.20 7.02
C GLN A 221 -11.79 -17.16 8.06
N TRP A 222 -12.78 -16.56 8.73
CA TRP A 222 -12.55 -15.69 9.88
C TRP A 222 -13.61 -15.95 10.95
N ALA A 223 -13.14 -16.08 12.20
CA ALA A 223 -13.92 -16.59 13.32
C ALA A 223 -15.11 -15.74 13.77
N GLY A 224 -15.31 -14.54 13.19
CA GLY A 224 -16.42 -13.66 13.50
C GLY A 224 -17.44 -13.45 12.39
N GLN A 225 -17.37 -14.23 11.30
CA GLN A 225 -18.44 -14.22 10.29
C GLN A 225 -19.73 -14.72 10.97
N LYS A 226 -20.72 -13.84 11.14
CA LYS A 226 -22.06 -14.25 11.58
C LYS A 226 -22.73 -15.01 10.44
N THR A 227 -22.36 -16.27 10.25
CA THR A 227 -23.25 -17.19 9.57
C THR A 227 -24.47 -17.34 10.47
N LYS A 228 -25.59 -16.68 10.14
CA LYS A 228 -26.88 -17.12 10.67
C LYS A 228 -26.98 -18.61 10.32
N PRO A 229 -27.16 -19.50 11.30
CA PRO A 229 -27.33 -20.92 11.04
C PRO A 229 -28.75 -21.11 10.53
N ASP A 230 -29.01 -20.66 9.31
CA ASP A 230 -30.20 -21.04 8.59
C ASP A 230 -29.83 -22.39 7.97
N GLU A 231 -30.50 -23.47 8.40
CA GLU A 231 -30.19 -24.88 8.13
C GLU A 231 -30.24 -25.29 6.63
N GLU A 232 -30.15 -24.35 5.69
CA GLU A 232 -30.26 -24.56 4.25
C GLU A 232 -29.15 -23.86 3.40
N SER A 233 -28.10 -23.27 4.00
CA SER A 233 -26.98 -22.67 3.24
C SER A 233 -25.68 -23.48 3.35
N GLY A 234 -25.67 -24.68 2.79
CA GLY A 234 -24.51 -25.58 2.74
C GLY A 234 -23.35 -25.17 1.80
N LYS A 235 -23.16 -23.88 1.50
CA LYS A 235 -21.99 -23.37 0.77
C LYS A 235 -21.56 -22.04 1.36
N ALA A 236 -20.32 -21.94 1.83
CA ALA A 236 -19.67 -20.65 2.03
C ALA A 236 -19.82 -19.85 0.73
N GLU A 237 -20.22 -18.58 0.80
CA GLU A 237 -20.24 -17.72 -0.40
C GLU A 237 -18.81 -17.59 -0.92
N THR A 238 -18.52 -18.31 -2.00
CA THR A 238 -17.24 -18.25 -2.70
C THR A 238 -17.35 -17.19 -3.79
N GLY A 239 -16.79 -16.02 -3.53
CA GLY A 239 -16.80 -14.90 -4.48
C GLY A 239 -15.92 -13.75 -3.99
N PRO A 240 -15.60 -12.80 -4.87
CA PRO A 240 -14.88 -11.60 -4.46
C PRO A 240 -15.68 -10.82 -3.43
N LEU A 241 -15.00 -10.19 -2.48
CA LEU A 241 -15.62 -9.37 -1.44
C LEU A 241 -15.96 -7.96 -1.93
N ILE A 242 -15.42 -7.58 -3.09
CA ILE A 242 -15.69 -6.32 -3.79
C ILE A 242 -16.26 -6.59 -5.18
N LYS A 243 -17.04 -5.64 -5.67
CA LYS A 243 -17.65 -5.62 -7.00
C LYS A 243 -16.69 -5.09 -8.07
N ALA A 244 -15.91 -4.06 -7.74
CA ALA A 244 -14.86 -3.49 -8.58
C ALA A 244 -13.78 -2.83 -7.71
N GLY A 245 -12.54 -2.86 -8.19
CA GLY A 245 -11.39 -2.33 -7.48
C GLY A 245 -10.57 -1.35 -8.30
N VAL A 246 -9.98 -0.36 -7.65
CA VAL A 246 -8.93 0.49 -8.24
C VAL A 246 -7.73 0.52 -7.31
N LEU A 247 -6.53 0.43 -7.86
CA LEU A 247 -5.31 0.47 -7.09
C LEU A 247 -4.28 1.41 -7.69
N ALA A 248 -3.71 2.27 -6.85
CA ALA A 248 -2.66 3.20 -7.24
C ALA A 248 -1.33 2.87 -6.55
N HIS A 249 -0.27 2.88 -7.36
CA HIS A 249 1.14 2.77 -6.97
C HIS A 249 1.34 1.71 -5.88
N ALA A 250 0.98 0.46 -6.19
CA ALA A 250 0.93 -0.59 -5.18
C ALA A 250 2.30 -0.90 -4.56
N THR A 251 2.32 -1.53 -3.40
CA THR A 251 3.55 -2.09 -2.81
C THR A 251 3.27 -3.47 -2.23
N LEU A 252 4.33 -4.26 -2.01
CA LEU A 252 4.26 -5.65 -1.53
C LEU A 252 3.43 -6.58 -2.43
N VAL A 253 3.19 -6.20 -3.68
CA VAL A 253 2.45 -7.03 -4.64
C VAL A 253 3.40 -8.07 -5.23
N SER A 254 2.92 -9.31 -5.24
CA SER A 254 3.56 -10.47 -5.85
C SER A 254 2.71 -11.00 -7.01
N ARG A 255 3.24 -11.95 -7.79
CA ARG A 255 2.47 -12.55 -8.90
C ARG A 255 1.29 -13.37 -8.39
N GLU A 256 1.44 -13.92 -7.20
CA GLU A 256 0.47 -14.74 -6.50
C GLU A 256 -0.77 -13.93 -6.09
N ASP A 257 -0.62 -12.63 -5.84
CA ASP A 257 -1.74 -11.75 -5.48
C ASP A 257 -2.74 -11.56 -6.64
N PHE A 258 -2.34 -11.84 -7.89
CA PHE A 258 -3.24 -11.82 -9.05
C PHE A 258 -4.02 -13.13 -9.24
N GLN A 259 -3.63 -14.21 -8.57
CA GLN A 259 -4.27 -15.51 -8.77
C GLN A 259 -5.67 -15.54 -8.18
N GLY A 260 -6.64 -16.00 -8.98
CA GLY A 260 -8.03 -16.15 -8.56
C GLY A 260 -8.84 -14.86 -8.57
N LEU A 261 -8.31 -13.77 -9.13
CA LEU A 261 -9.06 -12.52 -9.31
C LEU A 261 -10.30 -12.75 -10.17
N LYS A 262 -11.42 -12.18 -9.71
CA LYS A 262 -12.73 -12.24 -10.37
C LYS A 262 -13.38 -10.87 -10.54
N ALA A 263 -13.09 -9.93 -9.64
CA ALA A 263 -13.62 -8.58 -9.76
C ALA A 263 -12.80 -7.75 -10.77
N PRO A 264 -13.45 -6.85 -11.54
CA PRO A 264 -12.79 -5.92 -12.43
C PRO A 264 -11.86 -4.97 -11.68
N ILE A 265 -10.65 -4.73 -12.21
CA ILE A 265 -9.64 -3.87 -11.57
C ILE A 265 -8.96 -2.87 -12.51
N SER A 266 -8.79 -1.62 -12.05
CA SER A 266 -7.93 -0.62 -12.72
C SER A 266 -6.63 -0.38 -11.94
N LEU A 267 -5.51 -0.36 -12.64
CA LEU A 267 -4.15 -0.23 -12.10
C LEU A 267 -3.53 1.10 -12.54
N ILE A 268 -3.24 1.95 -11.57
CA ILE A 268 -2.57 3.23 -11.71
C ILE A 268 -1.12 3.01 -11.29
N CYS A 269 -0.24 2.79 -12.26
CA CYS A 269 1.14 2.37 -12.03
C CYS A 269 2.12 3.53 -12.23
N VAL A 270 3.23 3.51 -11.52
CA VAL A 270 4.32 4.48 -11.70
C VAL A 270 5.41 3.84 -12.56
N GLU A 271 5.97 4.62 -13.49
CA GLU A 271 7.05 4.16 -14.35
C GLU A 271 8.32 3.90 -13.53
N ASN A 272 8.99 2.76 -13.76
CA ASN A 272 10.21 2.35 -13.06
C ASN A 272 10.06 2.31 -11.53
N ASP A 273 8.87 1.98 -11.03
CA ASP A 273 8.58 1.94 -9.60
C ASP A 273 9.27 0.74 -8.92
N PRO A 274 10.24 0.97 -8.01
CA PRO A 274 10.92 -0.13 -7.34
C PRO A 274 9.99 -0.91 -6.39
N LEU A 275 8.88 -0.32 -5.94
CA LEU A 275 7.93 -0.93 -5.02
C LEU A 275 6.86 -1.79 -5.71
N PHE A 276 6.66 -1.58 -7.01
CA PHE A 276 5.84 -2.43 -7.86
C PHE A 276 6.52 -2.62 -9.22
N PRO A 277 7.52 -3.53 -9.28
CA PRO A 277 8.34 -3.71 -10.46
C PRO A 277 7.53 -4.08 -11.70
N ASP A 278 7.96 -3.59 -12.87
CA ASP A 278 7.30 -3.84 -14.15
C ASP A 278 7.11 -5.32 -14.47
N GLU A 279 8.03 -6.19 -14.04
CA GLU A 279 7.90 -7.63 -14.23
C GLU A 279 6.70 -8.21 -13.47
N VAL A 280 6.42 -7.72 -12.26
CA VAL A 280 5.25 -8.15 -11.47
C VAL A 280 3.98 -7.57 -12.07
N ARG A 281 3.97 -6.28 -12.40
CA ARG A 281 2.83 -5.61 -13.05
C ARG A 281 2.45 -6.28 -14.36
N ALA A 282 3.41 -6.49 -15.26
CA ALA A 282 3.19 -7.13 -16.55
C ALA A 282 2.70 -8.57 -16.40
N ALA A 283 3.27 -9.34 -15.46
CA ALA A 283 2.78 -10.69 -15.18
C ALA A 283 1.33 -10.70 -14.66
N GLY A 284 0.95 -9.71 -13.86
CA GLY A 284 -0.42 -9.52 -13.39
C GLY A 284 -1.39 -9.16 -14.53
N GLU A 285 -1.04 -8.19 -15.37
CA GLU A 285 -1.82 -7.81 -16.55
C GLU A 285 -2.03 -8.98 -17.52
N ASP A 286 -0.97 -9.74 -17.77
CA ASP A 286 -1.01 -10.99 -18.53
C ASP A 286 -2.00 -12.00 -17.93
N TYR A 287 -2.00 -12.14 -16.61
CA TYR A 287 -2.91 -13.04 -15.90
C TYR A 287 -4.37 -12.59 -16.07
N LEU A 288 -4.66 -11.31 -15.86
CA LEU A 288 -6.01 -10.74 -16.00
C LEU A 288 -6.55 -10.96 -17.41
N SER A 289 -5.73 -10.65 -18.42
CA SER A 289 -6.05 -10.89 -19.83
C SER A 289 -6.34 -12.37 -20.12
N LYS A 290 -5.47 -13.28 -19.69
CA LYS A 290 -5.65 -14.73 -19.93
C LYS A 290 -6.88 -15.32 -19.24
N ASN A 291 -7.30 -14.74 -18.12
CA ASN A 291 -8.44 -15.21 -17.34
C ASN A 291 -9.74 -14.43 -17.62
N ASN A 292 -9.75 -13.52 -18.60
CA ASN A 292 -10.89 -12.66 -18.95
C ASN A 292 -11.42 -11.86 -17.76
N VAL A 293 -10.51 -11.40 -16.89
CA VAL A 293 -10.86 -10.42 -15.85
C VAL A 293 -10.76 -9.04 -16.49
N GLU A 294 -11.86 -8.29 -16.48
CA GLU A 294 -11.89 -6.93 -17.00
C GLU A 294 -10.90 -6.04 -16.24
N HIS A 295 -10.04 -5.34 -16.98
CA HIS A 295 -8.98 -4.55 -16.38
C HIS A 295 -8.59 -3.35 -17.24
N GLU A 296 -8.02 -2.35 -16.57
CA GLU A 296 -7.36 -1.21 -17.18
C GLU A 296 -5.99 -1.03 -16.52
N VAL A 297 -4.95 -0.79 -17.30
CA VAL A 297 -3.60 -0.53 -16.79
C VAL A 297 -3.09 0.75 -17.42
N LYS A 298 -2.63 1.68 -16.58
CA LYS A 298 -1.94 2.88 -17.05
C LYS A 298 -0.66 3.11 -16.25
N VAL A 299 0.42 3.39 -16.97
CA VAL A 299 1.73 3.70 -16.40
C VAL A 299 1.98 5.20 -16.54
N TYR A 300 2.27 5.86 -15.42
CA TYR A 300 2.49 7.30 -15.32
C TYR A 300 4.00 7.57 -15.22
N PRO A 301 4.61 8.23 -16.23
CA PRO A 301 6.02 8.58 -16.21
C PRO A 301 6.30 9.82 -15.39
N GLY A 302 7.50 9.93 -14.83
CA GLY A 302 7.98 11.15 -14.18
C GLY A 302 7.26 11.54 -12.88
N VAL A 303 6.46 10.65 -12.29
CA VAL A 303 5.75 10.88 -11.03
C VAL A 303 6.36 10.06 -9.88
N PRO A 304 6.32 10.55 -8.63
CA PRO A 304 6.74 9.76 -7.48
C PRO A 304 5.73 8.67 -7.14
N HIS A 305 6.14 7.66 -6.37
CA HIS A 305 5.28 6.56 -5.93
C HIS A 305 3.92 7.04 -5.41
N GLY A 306 3.87 7.84 -4.34
CA GLY A 306 2.62 8.35 -3.76
C GLY A 306 1.91 9.47 -4.54
N PHE A 307 2.07 9.58 -5.87
CA PHE A 307 1.55 10.73 -6.62
C PHE A 307 0.03 10.85 -6.63
N ALA A 308 -0.68 9.73 -6.54
CA ALA A 308 -2.12 9.65 -6.77
C ALA A 308 -2.97 9.99 -5.54
N VAL A 309 -2.37 10.14 -4.35
CA VAL A 309 -3.05 10.60 -3.14
C VAL A 309 -3.06 12.13 -3.11
N VAL A 310 -4.15 12.74 -2.62
CA VAL A 310 -4.24 14.19 -2.36
C VAL A 310 -2.94 14.71 -1.74
N GLY A 311 -2.45 15.82 -2.29
CA GLY A 311 -1.27 16.50 -1.79
C GLY A 311 -0.78 17.52 -2.79
N ASP A 312 -0.19 18.59 -2.30
CA ASP A 312 0.36 19.63 -3.16
C ASP A 312 1.75 19.24 -3.69
N TYR A 313 2.05 19.71 -4.90
CA TYR A 313 3.33 19.54 -5.59
C TYR A 313 3.82 20.89 -6.08
N ASP A 314 5.13 21.08 -6.20
CA ASP A 314 5.63 22.27 -6.91
C ASP A 314 5.54 22.08 -8.44
N ASP A 315 5.68 20.83 -8.89
CA ASP A 315 5.66 20.48 -10.31
C ASP A 315 4.22 20.35 -10.83
N ALA A 316 3.86 21.21 -11.80
CA ALA A 316 2.55 21.22 -12.43
C ALA A 316 2.24 19.91 -13.19
N THR A 317 3.25 19.24 -13.73
CA THR A 317 3.06 17.97 -14.45
C THR A 317 2.61 16.86 -13.50
N ILE A 318 3.11 16.85 -12.26
CA ILE A 318 2.69 15.89 -11.24
C ILE A 318 1.25 16.19 -10.77
N LYS A 319 0.85 17.48 -10.67
CA LYS A 319 -0.54 17.85 -10.36
C LYS A 319 -1.52 17.37 -11.44
N GLU A 320 -1.14 17.54 -12.71
CA GLU A 320 -1.95 17.08 -13.84
C GLU A 320 -2.04 15.55 -13.85
N ALA A 321 -0.93 14.86 -13.62
CA ALA A 321 -0.90 13.40 -13.50
C ALA A 321 -1.77 12.90 -12.34
N GLN A 322 -1.71 13.55 -11.17
CA GLN A 322 -2.56 13.23 -10.02
C GLN A 322 -4.05 13.37 -10.36
N THR A 323 -4.43 14.47 -11.00
CA THR A 323 -5.82 14.71 -11.43
C THR A 323 -6.27 13.62 -12.41
N THR A 324 -5.43 13.33 -13.41
CA THR A 324 -5.70 12.31 -14.41
C THR A 324 -5.81 10.90 -13.80
N ALA A 325 -4.98 10.58 -12.80
CA ALA A 325 -5.06 9.31 -12.07
C ALA A 325 -6.34 9.20 -11.25
N TYR A 326 -6.75 10.27 -10.57
CA TYR A 326 -8.02 10.30 -9.85
C TYR A 326 -9.22 10.12 -10.80
N GLU A 327 -9.20 10.77 -11.97
CA GLU A 327 -10.24 10.60 -12.99
C GLU A 327 -10.31 9.16 -13.53
N GLN A 328 -9.16 8.52 -13.80
CA GLN A 328 -9.11 7.11 -14.18
C GLN A 328 -9.79 6.23 -13.12
N MET A 329 -9.38 6.39 -11.86
CA MET A 329 -9.95 5.63 -10.74
C MET A 329 -11.46 5.87 -10.62
N LEU A 330 -11.90 7.11 -10.69
CA LEU A 330 -13.30 7.48 -10.51
C LEU A 330 -14.18 6.97 -11.66
N ASN A 331 -13.71 7.08 -12.90
CA ASN A 331 -14.44 6.59 -14.07
C ASN A 331 -14.59 5.06 -14.00
N TRP A 332 -13.52 4.34 -13.66
CA TRP A 332 -13.59 2.89 -13.46
C TRP A 332 -14.65 2.50 -12.43
N LEU A 333 -14.68 3.18 -11.28
CA LEU A 333 -15.66 2.89 -10.23
C LEU A 333 -17.09 3.22 -10.65
N ARG A 334 -17.30 4.26 -11.46
CA ARG A 334 -18.63 4.67 -11.95
C ARG A 334 -19.20 3.71 -12.99
N ASP A 335 -18.35 3.22 -13.88
CA ASP A 335 -18.72 2.38 -15.02
C ASP A 335 -19.11 0.95 -14.61
N HIS A 336 -18.72 0.53 -13.40
CA HIS A 336 -19.06 -0.77 -12.80
C HIS A 336 -20.20 -0.66 -11.80
#